data_AF-A0A1L3ZSX6-F1
#
_entry.id   AF-A0A1L3ZSX6-F1
#
_cell.length_a   1.000
_cell.length_b   1.000
_cell.length_c   1.000
_cell.angle_alpha   90.00
_cell.angle_beta   90.00
_cell.angle_gamma   90.00
#
_symmetry.space_group_name_H-M   'P 1'
#
loop_
_entity.id
_entity.type
_entity.pdbx_description
1 polymer ?
#
loop_
_entity_poly.entity_id
_entity_poly.type
_entity_poly.pdbx_seq_one_letter_code
_entity_poly.pdbx_strand_id
1 'polypeptide(L)'
;MAETIRRRADKIFARCRENVQDDINAILAEHSAVGRLQSGATITRTVRAFETRSAEALGTIFESVTTRTDHRGREWRKMLNDVQEALDAQMDAAPDFLKRTFLVAKKDGPQLAEPLLAAARATLNGILAEFRDGWTSPRPKPWNERHPVIYAIGLLILGAIAGTAVNHLIPL
;
A
#
# COMPACT_ATOMS: atom_id res chain seq x y z
N MET A 1 -11.94 13.98 -28.97
CA MET A 1 -10.59 14.02 -28.34
C MET A 1 -10.29 12.65 -27.77
N ALA A 2 -9.18 12.03 -28.18
CA ALA A 2 -8.74 10.76 -27.59
C ALA A 2 -8.47 10.96 -26.09
N GLU A 3 -8.90 10.02 -25.25
CA GLU A 3 -8.67 10.08 -23.80
C GLU A 3 -7.17 9.88 -23.50
N THR A 4 -6.52 10.85 -22.85
CA THR A 4 -5.12 10.77 -22.44
C THR A 4 -4.91 9.77 -21.29
N ILE A 5 -3.71 9.20 -21.16
CA ILE A 5 -3.38 8.33 -20.02
C ILE A 5 -3.54 9.07 -18.70
N ARG A 6 -3.08 10.34 -18.62
CA ARG A 6 -3.31 11.19 -17.45
C ARG A 6 -4.77 11.20 -16.99
N ARG A 7 -5.70 11.55 -17.88
CA ARG A 7 -7.13 11.66 -17.54
C ARG A 7 -7.71 10.31 -17.10
N ARG A 8 -7.23 9.21 -17.68
CA ARG A 8 -7.64 7.86 -17.32
C ARG A 8 -7.10 7.46 -15.94
N ALA A 9 -5.83 7.76 -15.66
CA ALA A 9 -5.22 7.53 -14.35
C ALA A 9 -5.95 8.30 -13.25
N ASP A 10 -6.27 9.57 -13.48
CA ASP A 10 -7.03 10.39 -12.53
C ASP A 10 -8.42 9.78 -12.23
N LYS A 11 -9.12 9.27 -13.24
CA LYS A 11 -10.42 8.58 -13.08
C LYS A 11 -10.27 7.28 -12.28
N ILE A 12 -9.26 6.48 -12.57
CA ILE A 12 -9.02 5.20 -11.88
C ILE A 12 -8.68 5.47 -10.41
N PHE A 13 -7.84 6.46 -10.11
CA PHE A 13 -7.55 6.85 -8.73
C PHE A 13 -8.75 7.50 -8.02
N ALA A 14 -9.61 8.22 -8.73
CA ALA A 14 -10.87 8.70 -8.14
C ALA A 14 -11.75 7.52 -7.70
N ARG A 15 -11.94 6.52 -8.55
CA ARG A 15 -12.67 5.29 -8.19
C ARG A 15 -11.98 4.49 -7.08
N CYS A 16 -10.64 4.48 -7.06
CA CYS A 16 -9.88 3.89 -5.98
C CYS A 16 -10.23 4.53 -4.63
N ARG A 17 -10.39 5.86 -4.56
CA ARG A 17 -10.75 6.53 -3.30
C ARG A 17 -12.15 6.15 -2.81
N GLU A 18 -13.10 5.94 -3.72
CA GLU A 18 -14.43 5.41 -3.38
C GLU A 18 -14.31 4.01 -2.75
N ASN A 19 -13.57 3.10 -3.39
CA ASN A 19 -13.36 1.74 -2.86
C ASN A 19 -12.62 1.75 -1.50
N VAL A 20 -11.64 2.65 -1.33
CA VAL A 20 -10.94 2.80 -0.05
C VAL A 20 -11.89 3.29 1.04
N GLN A 21 -12.84 4.18 0.72
CA GLN A 21 -13.82 4.63 1.69
C GLN A 21 -14.73 3.49 2.16
N ASP A 22 -15.12 2.58 1.25
CA ASP A 22 -15.89 1.39 1.60
C ASP A 22 -15.08 0.45 2.51
N ASP A 23 -13.81 0.21 2.19
CA ASP A 23 -12.91 -0.60 3.02
C ASP A 23 -12.72 0.04 4.42
N ILE A 24 -12.57 1.37 4.49
CA ILE A 24 -12.47 2.12 5.74
C ILE A 24 -13.73 1.93 6.58
N ASN A 25 -14.91 2.07 5.98
CA ASN A 25 -16.17 1.89 6.70
C ASN A 25 -16.27 0.47 7.28
N ALA A 26 -15.86 -0.55 6.52
CA ALA A 26 -15.79 -1.93 7.01
C ALA A 26 -14.79 -2.10 8.16
N ILE A 27 -13.59 -1.52 8.05
CA ILE A 27 -12.56 -1.54 9.10
C ILE A 27 -13.07 -0.89 10.39
N LEU A 28 -13.71 0.28 10.28
CA LEU A 28 -14.25 0.99 11.44
C LEU A 28 -15.38 0.20 12.10
N ALA A 29 -16.27 -0.41 11.32
CA ALA A 29 -17.34 -1.27 11.86
C ALA A 29 -16.77 -2.49 12.60
N GLU A 30 -15.81 -3.19 11.99
CA GLU A 30 -15.15 -4.35 12.61
C GLU A 30 -14.42 -3.95 13.90
N HIS A 31 -13.60 -2.90 13.85
CA HIS A 31 -12.83 -2.45 15.01
C HIS A 31 -13.71 -1.87 16.12
N SER A 32 -14.86 -1.27 15.76
CA SER A 32 -15.86 -0.86 16.75
C SER A 32 -16.46 -2.08 17.47
N ALA A 33 -16.80 -3.15 16.74
CA ALA A 33 -17.41 -4.35 17.31
C ALA A 33 -16.49 -5.06 18.33
N VAL A 34 -15.16 -4.98 18.14
CA VAL A 34 -14.17 -5.60 19.03
C VAL A 34 -13.51 -4.62 20.01
N GLY A 35 -14.02 -3.39 20.13
CA GLY A 35 -13.49 -2.38 21.07
C GLY A 35 -12.09 -1.84 20.75
N ARG A 36 -11.66 -1.92 19.48
CA ARG A 36 -10.34 -1.49 18.98
C ARG A 36 -10.38 -0.24 18.11
N LEU A 37 -11.51 0.44 18.02
CA LEU A 37 -11.70 1.62 17.18
C LEU A 37 -10.59 2.66 17.41
N GLN A 38 -10.31 2.96 18.68
CA GLN A 38 -9.35 3.97 19.11
C GLN A 38 -7.90 3.47 19.23
N SER A 39 -7.44 2.68 18.27
CA SER A 39 -6.12 2.04 18.33
C SER A 39 -5.24 2.37 17.13
N GLY A 40 -3.91 2.27 17.31
CA GLY A 40 -2.95 2.36 16.21
C GLY A 40 -3.19 1.29 15.13
N ALA A 41 -3.79 0.14 15.50
CA ALA A 41 -4.14 -0.90 14.54
C ALA A 41 -5.18 -0.42 13.51
N THR A 42 -6.12 0.44 13.90
CA THR A 42 -7.09 1.06 12.97
C THR A 42 -6.39 1.94 11.95
N ILE A 43 -5.39 2.72 12.40
CA ILE A 43 -4.58 3.60 11.54
C ILE A 43 -3.78 2.75 10.54
N THR A 44 -3.04 1.75 11.03
CA THR A 44 -2.25 0.84 10.18
C THR A 44 -3.11 0.13 9.15
N ARG A 45 -4.27 -0.40 9.56
CA ARG A 45 -5.16 -1.12 8.65
C ARG A 45 -5.78 -0.21 7.59
N THR A 46 -6.11 1.02 7.96
CA THR A 46 -6.60 2.05 7.03
C THR A 46 -5.56 2.42 5.99
N VAL A 47 -4.31 2.70 6.41
CA VAL A 47 -3.21 3.02 5.47
C VAL A 47 -2.92 1.84 4.54
N ARG A 48 -2.94 0.61 5.07
CA ARG A 48 -2.73 -0.60 4.27
C ARG A 48 -3.84 -0.83 3.24
N ALA A 49 -5.09 -0.56 3.58
CA ALA A 49 -6.20 -0.61 2.62
C ALA A 49 -6.00 0.41 1.50
N PHE A 50 -5.63 1.65 1.85
CA PHE A 50 -5.31 2.69 0.88
C PHE A 50 -4.16 2.29 -0.06
N GLU A 51 -3.05 1.77 0.49
CA GLU A 51 -1.90 1.28 -0.29
C GLU A 51 -2.30 0.16 -1.25
N THR A 52 -3.05 -0.83 -0.75
CA THR A 52 -3.49 -2.00 -1.53
C THR A 52 -4.35 -1.57 -2.72
N ARG A 53 -5.36 -0.73 -2.48
CA ARG A 53 -6.24 -0.23 -3.56
C ARG A 53 -5.50 0.65 -4.56
N SER A 54 -4.55 1.45 -4.09
CA SER A 54 -3.72 2.27 -4.98
C SER A 54 -2.80 1.42 -5.86
N ALA A 55 -2.29 0.29 -5.34
CA ALA A 55 -1.52 -0.67 -6.13
C ALA A 55 -2.38 -1.40 -7.17
N GLU A 56 -3.60 -1.81 -6.82
CA GLU A 56 -4.58 -2.37 -7.77
C GLU A 56 -4.93 -1.37 -8.90
N ALA A 57 -5.12 -0.10 -8.53
CA ALA A 57 -5.34 0.99 -9.47
C ALA A 57 -4.15 1.18 -10.42
N LEU A 58 -2.91 1.17 -9.91
CA LEU A 58 -1.70 1.19 -10.74
C LEU A 58 -1.66 0.02 -11.72
N GLY A 59 -1.98 -1.20 -11.28
CA GLY A 59 -2.07 -2.37 -12.17
C GLY A 59 -3.03 -2.15 -13.35
N THR A 60 -4.22 -1.62 -13.06
CA THR A 60 -5.22 -1.29 -14.10
C THR A 60 -4.73 -0.20 -15.06
N ILE A 61 -4.01 0.80 -14.54
CA ILE A 61 -3.40 1.86 -15.35
C ILE A 61 -2.30 1.28 -16.24
N PHE A 62 -1.47 0.39 -15.72
CA PHE A 62 -0.40 -0.28 -16.46
C PHE A 62 -0.92 -1.13 -17.61
N GLU A 63 -1.99 -1.89 -17.41
CA GLU A 63 -2.69 -2.59 -18.51
C GLU A 63 -3.17 -1.62 -19.59
N SER A 64 -3.61 -0.41 -19.20
CA SER A 64 -4.02 0.62 -20.16
C SER A 64 -2.83 1.23 -20.91
N VAL A 65 -1.64 1.27 -20.31
CA VAL A 65 -0.41 1.73 -20.97
C VAL A 65 0.10 0.66 -21.95
N THR A 66 0.18 -0.62 -21.53
CA THR A 66 0.67 -1.70 -22.40
C THR A 66 -0.22 -1.93 -23.62
N THR A 67 -1.53 -1.74 -23.50
CA THR A 67 -2.47 -1.85 -24.64
C THR A 67 -2.38 -0.70 -25.64
N ARG A 68 -1.72 0.41 -25.29
CA ARG A 68 -1.62 1.61 -26.13
C ARG A 68 -0.25 1.83 -26.75
N THR A 69 0.78 1.10 -26.34
CA THR A 69 2.10 1.19 -26.95
C THR A 69 2.80 -0.16 -27.03
N ASP A 70 3.23 -0.50 -28.24
CA ASP A 70 3.94 -1.74 -28.52
C ASP A 70 5.43 -1.66 -28.17
N HIS A 71 5.95 -0.43 -27.98
CA HIS A 71 7.39 -0.19 -27.80
C HIS A 71 7.70 0.79 -26.67
N ARG A 72 8.86 0.60 -26.02
CA ARG A 72 9.36 1.44 -24.90
C ARG A 72 10.08 2.71 -25.39
N GLY A 73 9.39 3.49 -26.23
CA GLY A 73 9.89 4.72 -26.85
C GLY A 73 9.63 6.00 -26.05
N ARG A 74 9.63 7.16 -26.74
CA ARG A 74 9.30 8.46 -26.15
C ARG A 74 7.86 8.50 -25.60
N GLU A 75 6.92 7.89 -26.31
CA GLU A 75 5.51 7.88 -25.93
C GLU A 75 5.26 7.07 -24.65
N TRP A 76 5.87 5.89 -24.54
CA TRP A 76 5.89 5.11 -23.30
C TRP A 76 6.38 5.92 -22.10
N ARG A 77 7.53 6.61 -22.24
CA ARG A 77 8.06 7.46 -21.15
C ARG A 77 7.11 8.59 -20.78
N LYS A 78 6.48 9.23 -21.78
CA LYS A 78 5.48 10.28 -21.54
C LYS A 78 4.30 9.71 -20.76
N MET A 79 3.76 8.56 -21.15
CA MET A 79 2.65 7.91 -20.45
C MET A 79 3.03 7.55 -19.02
N LEU A 80 4.24 7.03 -18.77
CA LEU A 80 4.69 6.73 -17.41
C LEU A 80 4.89 7.99 -16.55
N ASN A 81 5.32 9.09 -17.14
CA ASN A 81 5.38 10.38 -16.43
C ASN A 81 3.97 10.85 -16.06
N ASP A 82 2.99 10.76 -16.99
CA ASP A 82 1.59 11.07 -16.68
C ASP A 82 1.05 10.22 -15.52
N VAL A 83 1.46 8.93 -15.44
CA VAL A 83 1.10 8.04 -14.34
C VAL A 83 1.80 8.42 -13.04
N GLN A 84 3.09 8.77 -13.08
CA GLN A 84 3.85 9.26 -11.92
C GLN A 84 3.18 10.49 -11.32
N GLU A 85 2.87 11.49 -12.14
CA GLU A 85 2.23 12.71 -11.65
C GLU A 85 0.82 12.45 -11.09
N ALA A 86 0.11 11.43 -11.59
CA ALA A 86 -1.20 11.05 -11.07
C ALA A 86 -1.08 10.32 -9.73
N LEU A 87 -0.07 9.46 -9.59
CA LEU A 87 0.28 8.80 -8.34
C LEU A 87 0.71 9.83 -7.28
N ASP A 88 1.54 10.80 -7.65
CA ASP A 88 1.99 11.85 -6.73
C ASP A 88 0.81 12.66 -6.19
N ALA A 89 -0.12 13.07 -7.07
CA ALA A 89 -1.35 13.76 -6.68
C ALA A 89 -2.24 12.90 -5.75
N GLN A 90 -2.35 11.59 -6.02
CA GLN A 90 -3.07 10.66 -5.14
C GLN A 90 -2.42 10.57 -3.76
N MET A 91 -1.09 10.52 -3.70
CA MET A 91 -0.34 10.44 -2.44
C MET A 91 -0.37 11.75 -1.65
N ASP A 92 -0.32 12.90 -2.32
CA ASP A 92 -0.43 14.22 -1.68
C ASP A 92 -1.83 14.47 -1.10
N ALA A 93 -2.87 13.91 -1.74
CA ALA A 93 -4.24 13.99 -1.23
C ALA A 93 -4.54 13.00 -0.08
N ALA A 94 -3.71 11.97 0.11
CA ALA A 94 -3.98 10.89 1.06
C ALA A 94 -4.08 11.34 2.53
N PRO A 95 -3.21 12.23 3.05
CA PRO A 95 -3.32 12.72 4.43
C PRO A 95 -4.66 13.39 4.71
N ASP A 96 -5.12 14.26 3.81
CA ASP A 96 -6.38 15.00 3.97
C ASP A 96 -7.59 14.08 3.79
N PHE A 97 -7.55 13.18 2.81
CA PHE A 97 -8.60 12.18 2.57
C PHE A 97 -8.80 11.27 3.80
N LEU A 98 -7.72 10.80 4.42
CA LEU A 98 -7.77 9.87 5.55
C LEU A 98 -7.85 10.55 6.92
N LYS A 99 -7.67 11.88 6.98
CA LYS A 99 -7.57 12.67 8.22
C LYS A 99 -8.70 12.38 9.20
N ARG A 100 -9.94 12.34 8.71
CA ARG A 100 -11.11 12.11 9.56
C ARG A 100 -11.05 10.73 10.22
N THR A 101 -10.68 9.70 9.46
CA THR A 101 -10.52 8.33 9.96
C THR A 101 -9.43 8.23 11.01
N PHE A 102 -8.30 8.92 10.77
CA PHE A 102 -7.21 8.96 11.74
C PHE A 102 -7.62 9.63 13.06
N LEU A 103 -8.35 10.74 12.99
CA LEU A 103 -8.86 11.44 14.18
C LEU A 103 -9.89 10.60 14.97
N VAL A 104 -10.69 9.78 14.29
CA VAL A 104 -11.59 8.80 14.95
C VAL A 104 -10.79 7.74 15.70
N ALA A 105 -9.67 7.29 15.12
CA ALA A 105 -8.82 6.29 15.75
C ALA A 105 -7.97 6.86 16.90
N LYS A 106 -7.40 8.07 16.76
CA LYS A 106 -6.64 8.71 17.83
C LYS A 106 -6.50 10.21 17.56
N LYS A 107 -6.45 11.03 18.62
CA LYS A 107 -6.23 12.48 18.50
C LYS A 107 -4.96 12.81 17.70
N ASP A 108 -3.86 12.12 18.00
CA ASP A 108 -2.58 12.26 17.30
C ASP A 108 -2.47 11.31 16.09
N GLY A 109 -3.62 10.81 15.60
CA GLY A 109 -3.70 9.84 14.53
C GLY A 109 -3.00 10.27 13.24
N PRO A 110 -3.18 11.52 12.76
CA PRO A 110 -2.46 12.01 11.58
C PRO A 110 -0.93 11.90 11.70
N GLN A 111 -0.36 12.32 12.84
CA GLN A 111 1.08 12.24 13.09
C GLN A 111 1.57 10.79 13.14
N LEU A 112 0.77 9.88 13.70
CA LEU A 112 1.10 8.44 13.71
C LEU A 112 0.99 7.80 12.32
N ALA A 113 0.18 8.38 11.42
CA ALA A 113 -0.01 7.88 10.07
C ALA A 113 1.07 8.36 9.09
N GLU A 114 1.73 9.50 9.34
CA GLU A 114 2.80 10.05 8.49
C GLU A 114 3.87 9.03 8.07
N PRO A 115 4.55 8.30 8.98
CA PRO A 115 5.56 7.33 8.58
C PRO A 115 4.97 6.16 7.76
N LEU A 116 3.71 5.80 8.01
CA LEU A 116 3.03 4.74 7.26
C LEU A 116 2.67 5.19 5.84
N LEU A 117 2.22 6.44 5.68
CA LEU A 117 1.95 7.04 4.37
C LEU A 117 3.24 7.24 3.56
N ALA A 118 4.34 7.61 4.23
CA ALA A 118 5.65 7.69 3.60
C ALA A 118 6.14 6.32 3.11
N ALA A 119 5.94 5.26 3.91
CA ALA A 119 6.23 3.89 3.50
C ALA A 119 5.37 3.45 2.30
N ALA A 120 4.05 3.72 2.34
CA ALA A 120 3.16 3.42 1.22
C ALA A 120 3.55 4.17 -0.07
N ARG A 121 3.96 5.43 0.04
CA ARG A 121 4.51 6.21 -1.09
C ARG A 121 5.73 5.51 -1.69
N ALA A 122 6.67 5.07 -0.85
CA ALA A 122 7.86 4.37 -1.29
C ALA A 122 7.51 3.04 -1.99
N THR A 123 6.55 2.26 -1.45
CA THR A 123 6.09 1.02 -2.09
C THR A 123 5.51 1.28 -3.48
N LEU A 124 4.58 2.24 -3.60
CA LEU A 124 3.88 2.52 -4.85
C LEU A 124 4.81 3.10 -5.93
N ASN A 125 5.75 3.97 -5.53
CA ASN A 125 6.80 4.44 -6.42
C ASN A 125 7.74 3.31 -6.85
N GLY A 126 8.04 2.37 -5.95
CA GLY A 126 8.79 1.15 -6.28
C GLY A 126 8.08 0.31 -7.34
N ILE A 127 6.76 0.11 -7.22
CA ILE A 127 5.93 -0.61 -8.20
C ILE A 127 6.00 0.07 -9.58
N LEU A 128 5.86 1.40 -9.62
CA LEU A 128 5.95 2.17 -10.87
C LEU A 128 7.36 2.13 -11.49
N ALA A 129 8.40 2.20 -10.67
CA ALA A 129 9.79 2.07 -11.14
C ALA A 129 10.06 0.69 -11.74
N GLU A 130 9.59 -0.39 -11.09
CA GLU A 130 9.72 -1.75 -11.63
C GLU A 130 9.00 -1.92 -12.97
N PHE A 131 7.79 -1.37 -13.08
CA PHE A 131 7.06 -1.40 -14.34
C PHE A 131 7.78 -0.62 -15.44
N ARG A 132 8.37 0.54 -15.09
CA ARG A 132 9.17 1.37 -15.99
C ARG A 132 10.41 0.64 -16.52
N ASP A 133 11.10 -0.09 -15.65
CA ASP A 133 12.28 -0.91 -15.99
C ASP A 133 11.89 -2.17 -16.77
N GLY A 134 10.59 -2.47 -16.81
CA GLY A 134 10.02 -3.50 -17.65
C GLY A 134 9.79 -4.82 -16.97
N TRP A 135 9.77 -4.83 -15.65
CA TRP A 135 9.35 -5.96 -14.85
C TRP A 135 7.81 -6.03 -14.91
N THR A 136 7.26 -6.99 -15.67
CA THR A 136 5.81 -7.14 -15.86
C THR A 136 5.20 -8.31 -15.07
N SER A 137 5.96 -8.93 -14.16
CA SER A 137 5.45 -10.00 -13.30
C SER A 137 5.05 -9.43 -11.94
N PRO A 138 3.87 -9.76 -11.38
CA PRO A 138 3.52 -9.32 -10.03
C PRO A 138 4.61 -9.80 -9.08
N ARG A 139 5.16 -8.89 -8.26
CA ARG A 139 6.14 -9.26 -7.23
C ARG A 139 5.60 -10.48 -6.49
N PRO A 140 6.34 -11.58 -6.41
CA PRO A 140 5.94 -12.67 -5.55
C PRO A 140 5.77 -12.07 -4.15
N LYS A 141 4.55 -12.11 -3.61
CA LYS A 141 4.30 -11.75 -2.21
C LYS A 141 5.48 -12.24 -1.36
N PRO A 142 6.10 -11.39 -0.53
CA PRO A 142 7.22 -11.82 0.28
C PRO A 142 6.81 -13.07 1.08
N TRP A 143 7.75 -13.99 1.33
CA TRP A 143 7.43 -15.34 1.83
C TRP A 143 6.56 -15.34 3.09
N ASN A 144 6.74 -14.33 3.94
CA ASN A 144 5.94 -14.05 5.13
C ASN A 144 4.46 -13.76 4.86
N GLU A 145 4.11 -13.18 3.71
CA GLU A 145 2.73 -12.93 3.30
C GLU A 145 2.12 -14.11 2.52
N ARG A 146 2.95 -14.97 1.92
CA ARG A 146 2.51 -16.22 1.26
C ARG A 146 2.23 -17.34 2.26
N HIS A 147 3.06 -17.41 3.30
CA HIS A 147 2.98 -18.46 4.31
C HIS A 147 3.05 -17.86 5.72
N PRO A 148 2.03 -17.07 6.14
CA PRO A 148 2.04 -16.38 7.44
C PRO A 148 2.20 -17.36 8.61
N VAL A 149 1.61 -18.55 8.50
CA VAL A 149 1.73 -19.61 9.52
C VAL A 149 3.14 -20.18 9.57
N ILE A 150 3.76 -20.49 8.41
CA ILE A 150 5.12 -21.06 8.35
C ILE A 150 6.16 -20.03 8.82
N TYR A 151 5.99 -18.76 8.47
CA TYR A 151 6.86 -17.69 8.94
C TYR A 151 6.73 -17.46 10.45
N ALA A 152 5.51 -17.51 11.00
CA ALA A 152 5.28 -17.45 12.45
C ALA A 152 5.93 -18.64 13.18
N ILE A 153 5.84 -19.85 12.61
CA ILE A 153 6.51 -21.05 13.14
C ILE A 153 8.03 -20.88 13.06
N GLY A 154 8.58 -20.36 11.96
CA GLY A 154 10.01 -20.09 11.82
C GLY A 154 10.54 -19.09 12.84
N LEU A 155 9.79 -18.00 13.10
CA LEU A 155 10.12 -17.03 14.14
C LEU A 155 10.04 -17.63 15.55
N LEU A 156 9.07 -18.50 15.81
CA LEU A 156 8.97 -19.22 17.09
C LEU A 156 10.15 -20.19 17.29
N ILE A 157 10.58 -20.90 16.25
CA ILE A 157 11.73 -21.80 16.30
C ILE A 157 13.03 -21.00 16.49
N LEU A 158 13.23 -19.92 15.73
CA LEU A 158 14.41 -19.05 15.90
C LEU A 158 14.43 -18.36 17.27
N GLY A 159 13.27 -17.91 17.77
CA GLY A 159 13.13 -17.36 19.12
C GLY A 159 13.39 -18.40 20.21
N ALA A 160 12.97 -19.65 20.02
CA ALA A 160 13.25 -20.75 20.93
C ALA A 160 14.75 -21.11 20.96
N ILE A 161 15.43 -21.11 19.80
CA ILE A 161 16.88 -21.37 19.70
C ILE A 161 17.69 -20.21 20.30
N ALA A 162 17.28 -18.96 20.07
CA ALA A 162 17.92 -17.81 20.71
C ALA A 162 17.72 -17.82 22.23
N GLY A 163 16.52 -18.20 22.70
CA GLY A 163 16.23 -18.33 24.13
C GLY A 163 17.02 -19.45 24.82
N THR A 164 17.22 -20.60 24.17
CA THR A 164 18.05 -21.69 24.72
C THR A 164 19.54 -21.37 24.67
N ALA A 165 20.02 -20.64 23.66
CA ALA A 165 21.40 -20.16 23.61
C ALA A 165 21.74 -19.14 24.71
N VAL A 166 20.79 -18.27 25.08
CA VAL A 166 20.95 -17.33 26.21
C VAL A 166 20.97 -18.06 27.56
N ASN A 167 20.16 -19.10 27.74
CA ASN A 167 20.17 -19.92 28.96
C ASN A 167 21.46 -20.74 29.16
N HIS A 168 22.22 -21.02 28.09
CA HIS A 168 23.51 -21.71 28.20
C HIS A 168 24.71 -20.79 28.44
N LEU A 169 24.54 -19.47 28.37
CA LEU A 169 25.60 -18.46 28.57
C LEU A 169 25.56 -17.77 29.94
N ILE A 170 24.59 -18.10 30.79
CA ILE A 170 24.53 -17.65 32.18
C ILE A 170 24.56 -18.89 33.09
N PRO A 171 25.73 -19.34 33.58
CA PRO A 171 25.77 -20.26 34.71
C PRO A 171 25.36 -19.49 35.97
N LEU A 172 24.32 -19.99 36.65
CA LEU A 172 24.10 -19.72 38.08
C LEU A 172 25.28 -20.26 38.91
#